data_AF-A0AAW6RQ05-F1
#
_entry.id   AF-A0AAW6RQ05-F1
#
_cell.length_a   1.000
_cell.length_b   1.000
_cell.length_c   1.000
_cell.angle_alpha   90.00
_cell.angle_beta   90.00
_cell.angle_gamma   90.00
#
_symmetry.space_group_name_H-M   'P 1'
#
loop_
_entity.id
_entity.type
_entity.pdbx_description
1 polymer ?
#
loop_
_entity_poly.entity_id
_entity_poly.type
_entity_poly.pdbx_seq_one_letter_code
_entity_poly.pdbx_strand_id
1 'polypeptide(L)'
;MENSIMPDSMSDAYASCYAASANYEEAVKKVLEKLISDGLYPVEILTPIAMLEASDWDVHVKEQWGIYAGEMPDQDEFMKRMNDGDVVYGPFGGY
;
A
#
# COMPACT_ATOMS: atom_id res chain seq x y z
N MET A 1 -7.38 -1.30 19.74
CA MET A 1 -6.45 -0.54 18.87
C MET A 1 -5.03 -0.58 19.44
N GLU A 2 -4.56 -1.67 20.05
CA GLU A 2 -3.26 -1.66 20.77
C GLU A 2 -2.05 -1.95 19.88
N ASN A 3 -2.21 -2.10 18.54
CA ASN A 3 -1.12 -2.41 17.61
C ASN A 3 -1.31 -1.78 16.20
N SER A 4 -2.05 -0.66 16.09
CA SER A 4 -2.25 0.00 14.79
C SER A 4 -0.96 0.69 14.34
N ILE A 5 -0.62 0.58 13.07
CA ILE A 5 0.47 1.37 12.45
C ILE A 5 0.03 2.78 12.03
N MET A 6 -1.26 3.10 12.15
CA MET A 6 -1.79 4.44 11.86
C MET A 6 -1.45 5.40 13.01
N PRO A 7 -1.04 6.66 12.74
CA PRO A 7 -0.77 7.63 13.79
C PRO A 7 -1.97 7.84 14.73
N ASP A 8 -1.72 7.92 16.04
CA ASP A 8 -2.75 8.08 17.08
C ASP A 8 -3.65 9.33 16.90
N SER A 9 -3.16 10.32 16.15
CA SER A 9 -3.90 11.56 15.85
C SER A 9 -4.94 11.40 14.72
N MET A 10 -5.01 10.25 14.06
CA MET A 10 -5.95 9.98 12.96
C MET A 10 -6.98 8.94 13.40
N SER A 11 -8.25 9.17 13.07
CA SER A 11 -9.32 8.17 13.19
C SER A 11 -9.55 7.42 11.89
N ASP A 12 -9.35 8.09 10.75
CA ASP A 12 -9.63 7.60 9.40
C ASP A 12 -8.54 8.09 8.43
N ALA A 13 -8.23 7.27 7.43
CA ALA A 13 -7.23 7.61 6.42
C ALA A 13 -7.43 6.82 5.12
N TYR A 14 -7.00 7.41 4.02
CA TYR A 14 -6.76 6.70 2.77
C TYR A 14 -5.32 6.22 2.70
N ALA A 15 -5.13 4.98 2.26
CA ALA A 15 -3.81 4.43 1.96
C ALA A 15 -3.88 3.66 0.64
N SER A 16 -3.01 4.01 -0.31
CA SER A 16 -2.77 3.15 -1.47
C SER A 16 -2.04 1.89 -1.03
N CYS A 17 -2.49 0.73 -1.49
CA CYS A 17 -1.88 -0.55 -1.15
C CYS A 17 -1.40 -1.24 -2.43
N TYR A 18 -0.19 -1.77 -2.39
CA TYR A 18 0.46 -2.42 -3.53
C TYR A 18 0.80 -3.85 -3.17
N ALA A 19 0.43 -4.79 -4.04
CA ALA A 19 0.74 -6.20 -3.85
C ALA A 19 0.90 -6.91 -5.20
N ALA A 20 1.88 -7.79 -5.29
CA ALA A 20 2.05 -8.67 -6.44
C ALA A 20 1.07 -9.85 -6.38
N SER A 21 0.40 -10.09 -7.51
CA SER A 21 -0.63 -11.11 -7.65
C SER A 21 -0.88 -11.45 -9.13
N ALA A 22 -1.43 -12.64 -9.40
CA ALA A 22 -1.84 -13.03 -10.74
C ALA A 22 -3.13 -12.33 -11.20
N ASN A 23 -3.98 -11.89 -10.25
CA ASN A 23 -5.23 -11.21 -10.52
C ASN A 23 -5.65 -10.27 -9.38
N TYR A 24 -6.62 -9.40 -9.66
CA TYR A 24 -7.09 -8.37 -8.72
C TYR A 24 -7.75 -8.95 -7.47
N GLU A 25 -8.48 -10.07 -7.57
CA GLU A 25 -9.17 -10.67 -6.41
C GLU A 25 -8.16 -11.17 -5.37
N GLU A 26 -7.14 -11.89 -5.83
CA GLU A 26 -6.03 -12.36 -4.99
C GLU A 26 -5.22 -11.18 -4.41
N ALA A 27 -5.01 -10.11 -5.19
CA ALA A 27 -4.33 -8.91 -4.71
C ALA A 27 -5.09 -8.24 -3.56
N VAL A 28 -6.40 -8.04 -3.76
CA VAL A 28 -7.27 -7.45 -2.74
C VAL A 28 -7.30 -8.32 -1.49
N LYS A 29 -7.46 -9.64 -1.64
CA LYS A 29 -7.48 -10.55 -0.49
C LYS A 29 -6.19 -10.45 0.33
N LYS A 30 -5.03 -10.49 -0.34
CA LYS A 30 -3.72 -10.35 0.31
C LYS A 30 -3.57 -9.02 1.06
N VAL A 31 -3.99 -7.92 0.43
CA VAL A 31 -3.97 -6.59 1.06
C VAL A 31 -4.86 -6.54 2.29
N LEU A 32 -6.10 -7.05 2.20
CA LEU A 32 -7.04 -7.06 3.34
C LEU A 32 -6.52 -7.92 4.50
N GLU A 33 -5.95 -9.09 4.21
CA GLU A 33 -5.33 -9.95 5.21
C GLU A 33 -4.17 -9.25 5.92
N LYS A 34 -3.31 -8.55 5.16
CA LYS A 34 -2.20 -7.78 5.74
C LYS A 34 -2.71 -6.63 6.61
N LEU A 35 -3.67 -5.84 6.11
CA LEU A 35 -4.25 -4.72 6.86
C LEU A 35 -4.78 -5.18 8.22
N ILE A 36 -5.56 -6.26 8.25
CA ILE A 36 -6.09 -6.83 9.50
C ILE A 36 -4.95 -7.28 10.42
N SER A 37 -3.92 -7.92 9.87
CA SER A 37 -2.75 -8.36 10.66
C SER A 37 -1.97 -7.20 11.27
N ASP A 38 -1.97 -6.03 10.62
CA ASP A 38 -1.34 -4.80 11.07
C ASP A 38 -2.29 -3.92 11.92
N GLY A 39 -3.44 -4.47 12.33
CA GLY A 39 -4.41 -3.77 13.19
C GLY A 39 -5.21 -2.68 12.49
N LEU A 40 -5.21 -2.66 11.16
CA LEU A 40 -5.97 -1.74 10.31
C LEU A 40 -7.27 -2.40 9.84
N TYR A 41 -8.36 -1.65 9.90
CA TYR A 41 -9.70 -2.15 9.58
C TYR A 41 -10.29 -1.35 8.42
N PRO A 42 -10.08 -1.78 7.17
CA PRO A 42 -10.57 -1.06 6.00
C PRO A 42 -12.11 -1.02 5.99
N VAL A 43 -12.67 0.17 5.78
CA VAL A 43 -14.12 0.40 5.71
C VAL A 43 -14.62 0.31 4.26
N GLU A 44 -13.79 0.75 3.30
CA GLU A 44 -14.13 0.80 1.88
C GLU A 44 -12.89 0.53 1.02
N ILE A 45 -13.10 -0.08 -0.14
CA ILE A 45 -12.09 -0.21 -1.20
C ILE A 45 -12.51 0.71 -2.35
N LEU A 46 -11.70 1.71 -2.64
CA LEU A 46 -11.96 2.62 -3.75
C LEU A 46 -11.68 1.94 -5.09
N THR A 47 -12.56 2.20 -6.06
CA THR A 47 -12.44 1.68 -7.43
C THR A 47 -12.13 2.80 -8.42
N PRO A 48 -11.44 2.51 -9.54
CA PRO A 48 -10.94 1.20 -9.96
C PRO A 48 -9.66 0.78 -9.24
N ILE A 49 -9.43 -0.54 -9.16
CA ILE A 49 -8.12 -1.09 -8.77
C ILE A 49 -7.22 -1.02 -10.00
N ALA A 50 -6.09 -0.34 -9.88
CA ALA A 50 -5.14 -0.15 -10.97
C ALA A 50 -4.06 -1.24 -10.98
N MET A 51 -3.56 -1.55 -12.18
CA MET A 51 -2.35 -2.35 -12.37
C MET A 51 -1.15 -1.43 -12.51
N LEU A 52 -0.04 -1.82 -11.90
CA LEU A 52 1.25 -1.15 -12.00
C LEU A 52 2.29 -2.18 -12.45
N GLU A 53 3.03 -1.86 -13.51
CA GLU A 53 4.23 -2.61 -13.85
C GLU A 53 5.28 -2.37 -12.76
N ALA A 54 5.78 -3.44 -12.16
CA ALA A 54 6.64 -3.31 -10.99
C ALA A 54 7.95 -2.55 -11.29
N SER A 55 8.43 -2.60 -12.54
CA SER A 55 9.59 -1.83 -13.03
C SER A 55 9.36 -0.31 -13.08
N ASP A 56 8.11 0.15 -13.01
CA ASP A 56 7.75 1.56 -13.09
C ASP A 56 7.55 2.18 -11.70
N TRP A 57 7.87 1.44 -10.62
CA TRP A 57 7.65 1.87 -9.25
C TRP A 57 8.27 3.24 -8.95
N ASP A 58 9.54 3.44 -9.31
CA ASP A 58 10.26 4.70 -9.07
C ASP A 58 9.61 5.91 -9.77
N VAL A 59 8.99 5.70 -10.93
CA VAL A 59 8.27 6.75 -11.66
C VAL A 59 6.93 7.00 -10.98
N HIS A 60 6.18 5.93 -10.73
CA HIS A 60 4.88 5.95 -10.08
C HIS A 60 4.92 6.69 -8.74
N VAL A 61 5.86 6.37 -7.84
CA VAL A 61 5.92 7.03 -6.52
C VAL A 61 6.23 8.52 -6.62
N LYS A 62 7.01 8.95 -7.60
CA LYS A 62 7.32 10.37 -7.84
C LYS A 62 6.13 11.13 -8.38
N GLU A 63 5.42 10.55 -9.34
CA GLU A 63 4.21 11.15 -9.91
C GLU A 63 3.09 11.25 -8.87
N GLN A 64 2.94 10.18 -8.10
CA GLN A 64 1.84 10.01 -7.18
C GLN A 64 2.07 10.84 -5.91
N TRP A 65 3.26 10.77 -5.28
CA TRP A 65 3.52 11.41 -3.97
C TRP A 65 4.51 12.59 -3.97
N GLY A 66 5.13 12.89 -5.11
CA GLY A 66 6.00 14.08 -5.26
C GLY A 66 7.10 14.14 -4.20
N ILE A 67 7.02 15.14 -3.32
CA ILE A 67 8.02 15.36 -2.26
C ILE A 67 8.10 14.23 -1.23
N TYR A 68 7.05 13.42 -1.09
CA TYR A 68 7.01 12.29 -0.17
C TYR A 68 7.48 10.98 -0.80
N ALA A 69 7.90 10.99 -2.07
CA ALA A 69 8.42 9.81 -2.74
C ALA A 69 9.64 9.19 -2.01
N GLY A 70 10.42 10.02 -1.28
CA GLY A 70 11.55 9.55 -0.47
C GLY A 70 11.17 8.75 0.78
N GLU A 71 9.90 8.74 1.18
CA GLU A 71 9.37 7.92 2.29
C GLU A 71 8.95 6.51 1.81
N MET A 72 8.99 6.26 0.50
CA MET A 72 8.66 4.98 -0.11
C MET A 72 9.92 4.13 -0.28
N PRO A 73 9.81 2.79 -0.32
CA PRO A 73 10.93 1.93 -0.71
C PRO A 73 11.46 2.32 -2.09
N ASP A 74 12.76 2.16 -2.31
CA ASP A 74 13.33 2.29 -3.65
C ASP A 74 12.90 1.13 -4.57
N GLN A 75 13.18 1.25 -5.87
CA GLN A 75 12.86 0.24 -6.88
C GLN A 75 13.31 -1.18 -6.50
N ASP A 76 14.54 -1.34 -5.99
CA ASP A 76 15.10 -2.66 -5.68
C ASP A 76 14.43 -3.27 -4.45
N GLU A 77 14.21 -2.47 -3.41
CA GLU A 77 13.48 -2.87 -2.22
C GLU A 77 12.03 -3.24 -2.54
N PHE A 78 11.34 -2.43 -3.34
CA PHE A 78 9.98 -2.71 -3.77
C PHE A 78 9.90 -4.04 -4.53
N MET A 79 10.78 -4.26 -5.50
CA MET A 79 10.84 -5.51 -6.26
C MET A 79 11.08 -6.71 -5.36
N LYS A 80 11.97 -6.59 -4.37
CA LYS A 80 12.22 -7.65 -3.40
C LYS A 80 10.96 -7.96 -2.59
N ARG A 81 10.28 -6.94 -2.05
CA ARG A 81 9.04 -7.12 -1.27
C ARG A 81 7.93 -7.76 -2.10
N MET A 82 7.80 -7.37 -3.37
CA MET A 82 6.84 -8.00 -4.30
C MET A 82 7.16 -9.48 -4.53
N ASN A 83 8.43 -9.84 -4.68
CA ASN A 83 8.87 -11.24 -4.82
C ASN A 83 8.66 -12.06 -3.55
N ASP A 84 8.85 -11.45 -2.38
CA ASP A 84 8.62 -12.07 -1.07
C ASP A 84 7.12 -12.19 -0.73
N GLY A 85 6.25 -11.62 -1.58
CA GLY A 85 4.80 -11.67 -1.44
C GLY A 85 4.24 -10.69 -0.41
N ASP A 86 5.02 -9.69 0.00
CA ASP A 86 4.64 -8.65 0.95
C ASP A 86 3.64 -7.64 0.35
N VAL A 87 3.09 -6.78 1.20
CA VAL A 87 2.23 -5.66 0.82
C VAL A 87 2.91 -4.35 1.22
N VAL A 88 2.99 -3.42 0.26
CA VAL A 88 3.53 -2.09 0.49
C VAL A 88 2.38 -1.09 0.61
N TYR A 89 2.44 -0.25 1.64
CA TYR A 89 1.50 0.86 1.83
C TYR A 89 2.12 2.17 1.35
N GLY A 90 1.31 2.98 0.69
CA GLY A 90 1.57 4.40 0.52
C GLY A 90 1.39 5.18 1.82
N PRO A 91 1.74 6.47 1.83
CA PRO A 91 1.51 7.33 2.98
C PRO A 91 0.03 7.39 3.35
N PHE A 92 -0.27 7.42 4.65
CA PHE A 92 -1.64 7.57 5.15
C PHE A 92 -2.10 9.02 5.01
N GLY A 93 -3.05 9.25 4.12
CA GLY A 93 -3.72 10.55 3.96
C GLY A 93 -4.95 10.61 4.87
N GLY A 94 -4.81 11.20 6.06
CA GLY A 94 -5.92 11.40 6.99
C GLY A 94 -6.96 12.39 6.47
N TYR A 95 -8.22 12.22 6.90
CA TYR A 95 -9.34 13.13 6.60
C TYR A 95 -10.33 13.24 7.76
#